data_AF-D3FDN9-F1
#
_entry.id   AF-D3FDN9-F1
#
_cell.length_a   1.000
_cell.length_b   1.000
_cell.length_c   1.000
_cell.angle_alpha   90.00
_cell.angle_beta   90.00
_cell.angle_gamma   90.00
#
_symmetry.space_group_name_H-M   'P 1'
#
loop_
_entity.id
_entity.type
_entity.pdbx_description
1 polymer ?
#
loop_
_entity_poly.entity_id
_entity_poly.type
_entity_poly.pdbx_seq_one_letter_code
_entity_poly.pdbx_strand_id
1 'polypeptide(L)'
;MGAHALGAAAYAAKAAGLAAPDLPQAISKEIRWQLARMPAAARTAVQKLPPVGANSSGPLGPGLLASGLLGTIIRDLQASLTDHPNPLPQETPKPLR
;
A
#
# COMPACT_ATOMS: atom_id res chain seq x y z
N MET A 1 -13.71 -1.54 -2.35
CA MET A 1 -12.68 -2.60 -2.46
C MET A 1 -11.28 -2.13 -2.03
N GLY A 2 -10.78 -0.95 -2.45
CA GLY A 2 -9.40 -0.51 -2.14
C GLY A 2 -8.99 -0.48 -0.66
N ALA A 3 -9.85 0.02 0.24
CA ALA A 3 -9.55 0.05 1.67
C ALA A 3 -9.32 -1.35 2.29
N HIS A 4 -10.00 -2.37 1.78
CA HIS A 4 -9.80 -3.75 2.20
C HIS A 4 -8.42 -4.27 1.78
N ALA A 5 -8.00 -3.98 0.54
CA ALA A 5 -6.67 -4.32 0.04
C ALA A 5 -5.55 -3.62 0.83
N LEU A 6 -5.74 -2.34 1.16
CA LEU A 6 -4.79 -1.57 1.96
C LEU A 6 -4.65 -2.14 3.39
N GLY A 7 -5.76 -2.49 4.03
CA GLY A 7 -5.74 -3.15 5.34
C GLY A 7 -5.04 -4.52 5.30
N ALA A 8 -5.34 -5.34 4.29
CA ALA A 8 -4.72 -6.66 4.14
C ALA A 8 -3.20 -6.56 3.92
N ALA A 9 -2.74 -5.65 3.06
CA ALA A 9 -1.33 -5.35 2.83
C ALA A 9 -0.60 -4.98 4.13
N ALA A 10 -1.23 -4.14 4.95
CA ALA A 10 -0.66 -3.71 6.22
C ALA A 10 -0.56 -4.84 7.26
N TYR A 11 -1.57 -5.71 7.33
CA TYR A 11 -1.50 -6.89 8.19
C TYR A 11 -0.43 -7.89 7.73
N ALA A 12 -0.23 -8.08 6.43
CA ALA A 12 0.84 -8.91 5.90
C ALA A 12 2.23 -8.36 6.25
N ALA A 13 2.43 -7.04 6.14
CA ALA A 13 3.68 -6.39 6.56
C ALA A 13 3.92 -6.53 8.07
N LYS A 14 2.89 -6.35 8.90
CA LYS A 14 2.96 -6.60 10.34
C LYS A 14 3.34 -8.06 10.64
N ALA A 15 2.73 -9.02 9.93
CA ALA A 15 3.03 -10.44 10.09
C ALA A 15 4.48 -10.78 9.72
N ALA A 16 5.02 -10.19 8.65
CA ALA A 16 6.43 -10.35 8.29
C ALA A 16 7.38 -9.83 9.39
N GLY A 17 7.05 -8.69 10.02
CA GLY A 17 7.78 -8.18 11.17
C GLY A 17 7.75 -9.13 12.37
N LEU A 18 6.59 -9.72 12.67
CA LEU A 18 6.44 -10.69 13.75
C LEU A 18 7.14 -12.03 13.47
N ALA A 19 7.23 -12.44 12.21
CA ALA A 19 7.89 -13.67 11.79
C ALA A 19 9.44 -13.55 11.80
N ALA A 20 9.98 -12.34 11.77
CA ALA A 20 11.42 -12.08 11.74
C ALA A 20 11.81 -10.97 12.74
N PRO A 21 11.66 -11.20 14.06
CA PRO A 21 11.88 -10.18 15.09
C PRO A 21 13.32 -9.64 15.12
N ASP A 22 14.30 -10.46 14.74
CA ASP A 22 15.72 -10.08 14.69
C ASP A 22 16.11 -9.31 13.42
N LEU A 23 15.14 -9.04 12.53
CA LEU A 23 15.35 -8.28 11.30
C LEU A 23 14.52 -6.98 11.35
N PRO A 24 15.09 -5.87 11.85
CA PRO A 24 14.37 -4.60 12.01
C PRO A 24 13.70 -4.09 10.72
N GLN A 25 14.28 -4.41 9.57
CA GLN A 25 13.78 -4.06 8.24
C GLN A 25 12.76 -5.04 7.63
N ALA A 26 12.26 -6.05 8.36
CA ALA A 26 11.32 -7.03 7.80
C ALA A 26 10.03 -6.39 7.28
N ILE A 27 9.44 -5.46 8.05
CA ILE A 27 8.23 -4.71 7.66
C ILE A 27 8.49 -3.89 6.37
N SER A 28 9.58 -3.12 6.31
CA SER A 28 9.88 -2.27 5.16
C SER A 28 10.31 -3.08 3.92
N LYS A 29 10.90 -4.26 4.10
CA LYS A 29 11.14 -5.23 3.02
C LYS A 29 9.83 -5.77 2.47
N GLU A 30 8.90 -6.17 3.32
CA GLU A 30 7.60 -6.69 2.91
C GLU A 30 6.76 -5.61 2.17
N ILE A 31 6.74 -4.38 2.67
CA ILE A 31 6.10 -3.25 1.98
C ILE A 31 6.67 -3.10 0.55
N ARG A 32 8.00 -3.05 0.39
CA ARG A 32 8.62 -2.93 -0.94
C ARG A 32 8.28 -4.12 -1.85
N TRP A 33 8.28 -5.33 -1.31
CA TRP A 33 7.93 -6.54 -2.04
C TRP A 33 6.47 -6.50 -2.55
N GLN A 34 5.53 -6.09 -1.69
CA GLN A 34 4.13 -5.93 -2.07
C GLN A 34 3.96 -4.88 -3.17
N LEU A 35 4.60 -3.71 -3.02
CA LEU A 35 4.50 -2.62 -3.99
C LEU A 35 5.08 -2.98 -5.36
N ALA A 36 6.19 -3.72 -5.39
CA ALA A 36 6.81 -4.18 -6.63
C ALA A 36 5.94 -5.21 -7.40
N ARG A 37 5.02 -5.89 -6.72
CA ARG A 37 4.17 -6.95 -7.27
C ARG A 37 2.70 -6.55 -7.37
N MET A 38 2.36 -5.33 -6.97
CA MET A 38 1.00 -4.83 -6.98
C MET A 38 0.51 -4.64 -8.42
N PRO A 39 -0.63 -5.26 -8.82
CA PRO A 39 -1.21 -5.01 -10.12
C PRO A 39 -1.57 -3.53 -10.30
N ALA A 40 -1.42 -2.99 -11.51
CA ALA A 40 -1.71 -1.58 -11.80
C ALA A 40 -3.12 -1.15 -11.37
N ALA A 41 -4.13 -2.00 -11.57
CA ALA A 41 -5.50 -1.72 -11.14
C ALA A 41 -5.62 -1.57 -9.61
N ALA A 42 -4.92 -2.40 -8.83
CA ALA A 42 -4.89 -2.29 -7.37
C ALA A 42 -4.14 -1.03 -6.95
N ARG A 43 -3.03 -0.70 -7.62
CA ARG A 43 -2.26 0.53 -7.40
C ARG A 43 -3.15 1.77 -7.57
N THR A 44 -3.85 1.87 -8.71
CA THR A 44 -4.79 2.96 -9.00
C THR A 44 -5.94 3.00 -8.00
N ALA A 45 -6.48 1.85 -7.59
CA ALA A 45 -7.57 1.82 -6.61
C ALA A 45 -7.13 2.31 -5.23
N VAL A 46 -5.90 1.98 -4.79
CA VAL A 46 -5.35 2.43 -3.51
C VAL A 46 -4.97 3.90 -3.54
N GLN A 47 -4.41 4.41 -4.65
CA GLN A 47 -4.09 5.83 -4.83
C GLN A 47 -5.31 6.76 -4.77
N LYS A 48 -6.52 6.25 -5.04
CA LYS A 48 -7.78 7.02 -4.93
C LYS A 48 -8.34 7.07 -3.51
N LEU A 49 -7.74 6.35 -2.56
CA LEU A 49 -8.22 6.35 -1.17
C LEU A 49 -7.78 7.62 -0.44
N PRO A 50 -8.60 8.16 0.48
CA PRO A 50 -8.16 9.24 1.35
C PRO A 50 -7.01 8.77 2.26
N PRO A 51 -6.17 9.68 2.76
CA PRO A 51 -5.20 9.36 3.80
C PRO A 51 -5.87 8.71 5.01
N VAL A 52 -5.25 7.67 5.58
CA VAL A 52 -5.81 6.98 6.75
C VAL A 52 -5.91 7.94 7.94
N GLY A 53 -7.04 7.91 8.63
CA GLY A 53 -7.41 8.77 9.76
C GLY A 53 -7.97 10.14 9.37
N ALA A 54 -7.88 10.56 8.10
CA ALA A 54 -8.24 11.94 7.72
C ALA A 54 -9.75 12.19 7.56
N ASN A 55 -10.51 11.19 7.10
CA ASN A 55 -11.96 11.29 6.97
C ASN A 55 -12.64 10.57 8.13
N SER A 56 -13.45 11.26 8.94
CA SER A 56 -14.15 10.68 10.09
C SER A 56 -15.19 9.62 9.71
N SER A 57 -15.57 9.53 8.43
CA SER A 57 -16.49 8.54 7.90
C SER A 57 -15.79 7.47 7.07
N GLY A 58 -16.18 6.21 7.28
CA GLY A 58 -15.74 5.06 6.47
C GLY A 58 -14.55 4.28 7.04
N PRO A 59 -14.10 3.23 6.33
CA PRO A 59 -13.18 2.23 6.87
C PRO A 59 -11.75 2.74 7.11
N LEU A 60 -11.39 3.89 6.54
CA LEU A 60 -10.09 4.54 6.75
C LEU A 60 -10.16 5.69 7.75
N GLY A 61 -11.28 5.89 8.45
CA GLY A 61 -11.37 6.92 9.47
C GLY A 61 -10.57 6.60 10.73
N PRO A 62 -10.67 7.45 11.76
CA PRO A 62 -10.07 7.19 13.07
C PRO A 62 -10.48 5.81 13.58
N GLY A 63 -9.53 5.05 14.12
CA GLY A 63 -9.77 3.70 14.61
C GLY A 63 -8.56 2.79 14.46
N LEU A 64 -8.79 1.48 14.47
CA LEU A 64 -7.74 0.48 14.50
C LEU A 64 -6.72 0.62 13.35
N LEU A 65 -7.19 0.90 12.13
CA LEU A 65 -6.32 1.08 10.97
C LEU A 65 -5.53 2.39 11.00
N ALA A 66 -5.99 3.41 11.73
CA ALA A 66 -5.29 4.70 11.84
C ALA A 66 -4.26 4.74 12.99
N SER A 67 -4.29 3.72 13.86
CA SER A 67 -3.60 3.72 15.16
C SER A 67 -2.45 2.72 15.25
N GLY A 68 -1.50 3.01 16.15
CA GLY A 68 -0.37 2.15 16.46
C GLY A 68 0.47 1.77 15.24
N LEU A 69 1.10 0.58 15.31
CA LEU A 69 1.94 0.07 14.24
C LEU A 69 1.20 -0.08 12.90
N LEU A 70 -0.07 -0.47 12.93
CA LEU A 70 -0.86 -0.68 11.71
C LEU A 70 -1.09 0.64 10.97
N GLY A 71 -1.40 1.71 11.69
CA GLY A 71 -1.51 3.05 11.12
C GLY A 71 -0.19 3.55 10.52
N THR A 72 0.94 3.26 11.16
CA THR A 72 2.26 3.61 10.60
C THR A 72 2.51 2.88 9.28
N ILE A 73 2.29 1.57 9.24
CA ILE A 73 2.44 0.77 8.02
C ILE A 73 1.50 1.26 6.89
N ILE A 74 0.24 1.58 7.21
CA ILE A 74 -0.70 2.07 6.20
C ILE A 74 -0.27 3.42 5.64
N ARG A 75 0.22 4.34 6.48
CA ARG A 75 0.76 5.63 6.02
C ARG A 75 1.97 5.44 5.11
N ASP A 76 2.88 4.54 5.44
CA ASP A 76 4.05 4.22 4.61
C ASP A 76 3.66 3.65 3.24
N LEU A 77 2.66 2.75 3.21
CA LEU A 77 2.09 2.21 1.96
C LEU A 77 1.46 3.32 1.10
N GLN A 78 0.65 4.21 1.70
CA GLN A 78 0.01 5.32 0.99
C GLN A 78 1.05 6.32 0.46
N ALA A 79 2.07 6.66 1.26
CA ALA A 79 3.15 7.56 0.85
C ALA A 79 3.96 6.99 -0.32
N SER A 80 4.39 5.73 -0.23
CA SER A 80 5.17 5.05 -1.28
C SER A 80 4.41 4.92 -2.61
N LEU A 81 3.09 4.81 -2.55
CA LEU A 81 2.22 4.77 -3.73
C LEU A 81 2.00 6.15 -4.35
N THR A 82 2.11 7.22 -3.56
CA THR A 82 1.96 8.60 -4.02
C THR A 82 3.25 9.10 -4.66
N ASP A 83 4.41 8.73 -4.10
CA ASP A 83 5.75 9.13 -4.58
C ASP A 83 6.14 8.45 -5.91
N HIS A 84 5.66 7.23 -6.15
CA HIS A 84 5.79 6.56 -7.45
C HIS A 84 4.44 6.50 -8.20
N PRO A 85 4.07 7.55 -8.96
CA PRO A 85 2.94 7.45 -9.88
C PRO A 85 3.19 6.35 -10.90
N ASN A 86 2.12 5.68 -11.32
CA ASN A 86 2.18 4.61 -12.32
C ASN A 86 2.92 5.15 -13.57
N PRO A 87 3.97 4.49 -14.09
CA PRO A 87 4.44 4.83 -15.42
C PRO A 87 3.25 4.66 -16.38
N LEU A 88 3.07 5.64 -17.27
CA LEU A 88 2.02 5.59 -18.31
C LEU A 88 2.08 4.22 -19.01
N PRO A 89 0.93 3.62 -19.35
CA PRO A 89 0.91 2.37 -20.11
C PRO A 89 1.82 2.55 -21.33
N GLN A 90 2.84 1.70 -21.44
CA GLN A 90 3.76 1.72 -22.58
C GLN A 90 2.93 1.48 -23.83
N GLU A 91 2.76 2.50 -24.67
CA GLU A 91 2.13 2.35 -25.98
C GLU A 91 2.91 1.25 -26.73
N THR A 92 2.24 0.15 -27.02
CA THR A 92 2.81 -0.90 -27.88
C THR A 92 3.22 -0.25 -29.20
N PRO A 93 4.50 -0.31 -29.61
CA PRO A 93 4.91 0.27 -30.88
C PRO A 93 4.14 -0.41 -32.01
N LYS A 94 3.41 0.41 -32.77
CA LYS A 94 2.70 -0.01 -33.98
C LYS A 94 3.72 -0.66 -34.92
N PRO A 95 3.48 -1.87 -35.45
CA PRO A 95 4.42 -2.48 -36.39
C PRO A 95 4.53 -1.57 -37.62
N LEU A 96 5.76 -1.20 -37.97
CA LEU A 96 6.02 -0.60 -39.28
C LEU A 96 5.61 -1.63 -40.33
N ARG A 97 4.69 -1.22 -41.21
CA ARG A 97 4.38 -1.92 -42.45
C ARG A 97 5.49 -1.72 -43.46
#